data_AF-A0A4Z0YI66-F1
#
_entry.id   AF-A0A4Z0YI66-F1
#
_cell.length_a   1.000
_cell.length_b   1.000
_cell.length_c   1.000
_cell.angle_alpha   90.00
_cell.angle_beta   90.00
_cell.angle_gamma   90.00
#
_symmetry.space_group_name_H-M   'P 1'
#
loop_
_entity.id
_entity.type
_entity.pdbx_description
1 polymer ?
#
loop_
_entity_poly.entity_id
_entity_poly.type
_entity_poly.pdbx_seq_one_letter_code
_entity_poly.pdbx_strand_id
1 'polypeptide(L)'
;MKVSTKALIVVVGLAPFVAGHGYLTIPKSRTRLGSESGKDTCPECTILEPVSAWPDLDVAAVGRSGVCGYNARVSVDYNQPSSQYGWGLDPVVTYTAGGTIDVQWCVDNNGDHGGMFTYRICRDQALVDKFLDPTYLPTNAEKQAAEDCFDKDLLKCTDVNGQSCGYSPDCTAGQACYRNDWFTCNAFNADSRRGCQGVDGAAQGSCFTTIAGGYTVTKKIKIPADFASNHTLLSFKWNSFQTGQIYLSCADIAVTGPGGGSGTTPSSTLSTVTKTATSTS
;
A
#
# COMPACT_ATOMS: atom_id res chain seq x y z
N MET A 1 -65.24 15.08 8.88
CA MET A 1 -64.51 14.38 7.80
C MET A 1 -63.02 14.53 8.05
N LYS A 2 -62.31 13.43 8.28
CA LYS A 2 -60.86 13.39 8.53
C LYS A 2 -60.15 13.43 7.17
N VAL A 3 -59.31 14.43 6.93
CA VAL A 3 -58.35 14.41 5.82
C VAL A 3 -56.96 14.20 6.43
N SER A 4 -56.38 13.06 6.07
CA SER A 4 -55.14 12.51 6.59
C SER A 4 -53.94 13.14 5.90
N THR A 5 -53.03 13.74 6.67
CA THR A 5 -51.75 14.26 6.20
C THR A 5 -50.80 13.08 5.97
N LYS A 6 -50.60 12.68 4.71
CA LYS A 6 -49.55 11.71 4.36
C LYS A 6 -48.20 12.42 4.35
N ALA A 7 -47.42 12.21 5.41
CA ALA A 7 -46.01 12.56 5.41
C ALA A 7 -45.27 11.67 4.41
N LEU A 8 -44.69 12.28 3.37
CA LEU A 8 -43.81 11.61 2.43
C LEU A 8 -42.41 11.54 3.08
N ILE A 9 -42.05 10.40 3.66
CA ILE A 9 -40.69 10.14 4.13
C ILE A 9 -39.86 9.79 2.89
N VAL A 10 -39.06 10.75 2.42
CA VAL A 10 -37.99 10.47 1.45
C VAL A 10 -36.83 9.86 2.22
N VAL A 11 -36.69 8.54 2.17
CA VAL A 11 -35.47 7.87 2.60
C VAL A 11 -34.42 8.11 1.52
N VAL A 12 -33.55 9.11 1.72
CA VAL A 12 -32.31 9.23 0.96
C VAL A 12 -31.39 8.12 1.47
N GLY A 13 -31.34 7.01 0.73
CA GLY A 13 -30.34 5.98 0.93
C GLY A 13 -28.97 6.54 0.56
N LEU A 14 -28.23 7.04 1.54
CA LEU A 14 -26.79 7.26 1.43
C LEU A 14 -26.12 5.89 1.37
N ALA A 15 -26.06 5.29 0.17
CA ALA A 15 -25.06 4.27 -0.10
C ALA A 15 -23.70 4.98 -0.03
N PRO A 16 -22.79 4.63 0.88
CA PRO A 16 -21.41 5.07 0.75
C PRO A 16 -20.91 4.44 -0.55
N PHE A 17 -20.89 5.23 -1.63
CA PHE A 17 -20.13 4.88 -2.80
C PHE A 17 -18.70 4.71 -2.31
N VAL A 18 -18.21 3.48 -2.38
CA VAL A 18 -16.83 3.11 -2.04
C VAL A 18 -15.96 3.98 -2.93
N ALA A 19 -15.51 5.09 -2.39
CA ALA A 19 -14.72 6.05 -3.14
C ALA A 19 -13.29 5.71 -2.74
N GLY A 20 -12.39 5.42 -3.68
CA GLY A 20 -10.96 5.27 -3.41
C GLY A 20 -10.48 3.85 -3.26
N HIS A 21 -9.41 3.55 -3.98
CA HIS A 21 -9.04 2.17 -4.21
C HIS A 21 -7.57 2.10 -4.63
N GLY A 22 -6.75 1.46 -3.81
CA GLY A 22 -5.36 1.21 -4.15
C GLY A 22 -4.63 0.32 -3.16
N TYR A 23 -3.51 -0.25 -3.59
CA TYR A 23 -2.72 -1.18 -2.79
C TYR A 23 -1.27 -1.29 -3.29
N LEU A 24 -0.36 -1.76 -2.42
CA LEU A 24 1.06 -1.94 -2.74
C LEU A 24 1.26 -3.06 -3.78
N THR A 25 2.05 -2.82 -4.83
CA THR A 25 2.33 -3.82 -5.88
C THR A 25 3.81 -4.20 -6.00
N ILE A 26 4.75 -3.29 -5.73
CA ILE A 26 6.19 -3.57 -5.70
C ILE A 26 6.78 -3.05 -4.38
N PRO A 27 7.44 -3.91 -3.58
CA PRO A 27 7.46 -5.38 -3.70
C PRO A 27 6.05 -5.99 -3.61
N LYS A 28 5.91 -7.27 -3.97
CA LYS A 28 4.59 -7.93 -3.94
C LYS A 28 4.04 -7.92 -2.52
N SER A 29 2.96 -7.18 -2.30
CA SER A 29 2.27 -7.15 -1.02
C SER A 29 1.46 -8.41 -0.77
N ARG A 30 1.09 -8.65 0.49
CA ARG A 30 0.13 -9.69 0.87
C ARG A 30 -1.21 -9.50 0.14
N THR A 31 -1.66 -8.26 -0.03
CA THR A 31 -2.85 -7.91 -0.83
C THR A 31 -2.70 -8.35 -2.29
N ARG A 32 -1.56 -8.05 -2.91
CA ARG A 32 -1.25 -8.50 -4.28
C ARG A 32 -1.25 -10.03 -4.39
N LEU A 33 -0.57 -10.71 -3.47
CA LEU A 33 -0.51 -12.18 -3.44
C LEU A 33 -1.90 -12.81 -3.21
N GLY A 34 -2.72 -12.18 -2.36
CA GLY A 34 -4.11 -12.57 -2.15
C GLY A 34 -4.95 -12.47 -3.43
N SER A 35 -4.71 -11.46 -4.25
CA SER A 35 -5.38 -11.35 -5.55
C SER A 35 -4.83 -12.32 -6.59
N GLU A 36 -3.50 -12.47 -6.69
CA GLU A 36 -2.84 -13.41 -7.60
C GLU A 36 -3.21 -14.88 -7.30
N SER A 37 -3.52 -15.21 -6.05
CA SER A 37 -4.04 -16.54 -5.64
C SER A 37 -5.54 -16.72 -5.87
N GLY A 38 -6.26 -15.69 -6.30
CA GLY A 38 -7.71 -15.70 -6.49
C GLY A 38 -8.53 -15.59 -5.20
N LYS A 39 -7.88 -15.37 -4.04
CA LYS A 39 -8.57 -15.18 -2.76
C LYS A 39 -9.19 -13.78 -2.65
N ASP A 40 -8.52 -12.77 -3.18
CA ASP A 40 -8.99 -11.39 -3.17
C ASP A 40 -9.52 -10.95 -4.54
N THR A 41 -10.82 -10.65 -4.57
CA THR A 41 -11.57 -10.25 -5.77
C THR A 41 -11.60 -8.73 -5.97
N CYS A 42 -11.05 -7.96 -5.03
CA CYS A 42 -10.88 -6.51 -5.13
C CYS A 42 -9.71 -6.10 -4.21
N PRO A 43 -8.44 -6.34 -4.61
CA PRO A 43 -7.29 -5.98 -3.78
C PRO A 43 -7.29 -4.50 -3.37
N GLU A 44 -7.74 -3.64 -4.28
CA GLU A 44 -7.83 -2.20 -4.08
C GLU A 44 -8.93 -1.78 -3.07
N CYS A 45 -9.83 -2.69 -2.68
CA CYS A 45 -10.87 -2.47 -1.66
C CYS A 45 -10.36 -2.64 -0.21
N THR A 46 -9.05 -2.82 0.00
CA THR A 46 -8.47 -2.97 1.34
C THR A 46 -8.39 -1.60 2.04
N ILE A 47 -9.46 -1.26 2.77
CA ILE A 47 -9.71 0.11 3.25
C ILE A 47 -9.89 0.20 4.78
N LEU A 48 -9.40 1.29 5.37
CA LEU A 48 -9.72 1.73 6.72
C LEU A 48 -10.65 2.95 6.64
N GLU A 49 -11.89 2.79 7.09
CA GLU A 49 -12.90 3.85 7.11
C GLU A 49 -14.03 3.56 8.12
N PRO A 50 -14.77 4.60 8.57
CA PRO A 50 -14.47 6.03 8.44
C PRO A 50 -13.38 6.48 9.41
N VAL A 51 -12.45 7.33 8.96
CA VAL A 51 -11.35 7.88 9.79
C VAL A 51 -11.02 9.33 9.43
N SER A 52 -10.34 10.03 10.35
CA SER A 52 -9.71 11.32 10.04
C SER A 52 -8.36 11.09 9.35
N ALA A 53 -8.37 11.05 8.01
CA ALA A 53 -7.16 10.81 7.21
C ALA A 53 -6.36 12.08 6.89
N TRP A 54 -6.95 13.27 7.06
CA TRP A 54 -6.40 14.57 6.67
C TRP A 54 -6.91 15.68 7.60
N PRO A 55 -6.14 16.76 7.86
CA PRO A 55 -4.74 16.99 7.46
C PRO A 55 -3.73 16.23 8.32
N ASP A 56 -4.15 15.66 9.44
CA ASP A 56 -3.27 14.93 10.33
C ASP A 56 -3.19 13.45 9.91
N LEU A 57 -1.98 13.01 9.54
CA LEU A 57 -1.78 11.77 8.77
C LEU A 57 -1.63 10.52 9.65
N ASP A 58 -1.36 10.70 10.95
CA ASP A 58 -1.02 9.63 11.88
C ASP A 58 -1.90 9.57 13.14
N VAL A 59 -2.93 10.42 13.26
CA VAL A 59 -3.88 10.40 14.41
C VAL A 59 -4.95 9.31 14.36
N ALA A 60 -5.28 8.80 13.16
CA ALA A 60 -6.33 7.81 13.02
C ALA A 60 -5.83 6.43 13.49
N ALA A 61 -6.51 5.86 14.49
CA ALA A 61 -6.24 4.49 14.92
C ALA A 61 -6.52 3.49 13.79
N VAL A 62 -5.62 2.52 13.59
CA VAL A 62 -5.71 1.57 12.46
C VAL A 62 -6.71 0.43 12.68
N GLY A 63 -7.16 0.24 13.92
CA GLY A 63 -8.18 -0.74 14.27
C GLY A 63 -7.91 -2.14 13.71
N ARG A 64 -8.93 -2.72 13.05
CA ARG A 64 -8.81 -4.06 12.44
C ARG A 64 -7.89 -4.06 11.22
N SER A 65 -7.77 -2.95 10.49
CA SER A 65 -6.95 -2.88 9.29
C SER A 65 -5.48 -3.13 9.61
N GLY A 66 -4.98 -2.60 10.73
CA GLY A 66 -3.58 -2.76 11.11
C GLY A 66 -2.61 -2.29 10.02
N VAL A 67 -1.39 -2.81 10.04
CA VAL A 67 -0.30 -2.36 9.16
C VAL A 67 -0.32 -3.03 7.79
N CYS A 68 -1.06 -4.14 7.66
CA CYS A 68 -1.15 -4.94 6.44
C CYS A 68 -2.49 -4.82 5.71
N GLY A 69 -3.50 -4.19 6.34
CA GLY A 69 -4.83 -4.03 5.79
C GLY A 69 -5.80 -5.18 6.13
N TYR A 70 -7.09 -4.82 6.19
CA TYR A 70 -8.21 -5.76 6.26
C TYR A 70 -9.12 -5.50 5.07
N ASN A 71 -9.39 -6.52 4.27
CA ASN A 71 -10.29 -6.41 3.14
C ASN A 71 -11.67 -6.96 3.50
N ALA A 72 -12.62 -6.05 3.74
CA ALA A 72 -14.00 -6.41 4.10
C ALA A 72 -14.74 -7.12 2.97
N ARG A 73 -14.39 -6.87 1.70
CA ARG A 73 -15.06 -7.46 0.52
C ARG A 73 -14.97 -8.99 0.52
N VAL A 74 -13.81 -9.50 0.92
CA VAL A 74 -13.51 -10.95 0.95
C VAL A 74 -13.27 -11.47 2.37
N SER A 75 -13.46 -10.62 3.38
CA SER A 75 -13.20 -10.91 4.80
C SER A 75 -11.79 -11.47 5.06
N VAL A 76 -10.78 -10.86 4.44
CA VAL A 76 -9.36 -11.26 4.58
C VAL A 76 -8.63 -10.29 5.48
N ASP A 77 -7.93 -10.82 6.48
CA ASP A 77 -7.03 -10.05 7.35
C ASP A 77 -5.58 -10.33 6.95
N TYR A 78 -4.93 -9.37 6.29
CA TYR A 78 -3.57 -9.54 5.78
C TYR A 78 -2.50 -9.42 6.87
N ASN A 79 -2.89 -9.06 8.11
CA ASN A 79 -1.97 -9.03 9.24
C ASN A 79 -1.54 -10.44 9.68
N GLN A 80 -2.26 -11.48 9.26
CA GLN A 80 -1.91 -12.88 9.51
C GLN A 80 -1.44 -13.55 8.20
N PRO A 81 -0.31 -14.30 8.21
CA PRO A 81 0.09 -15.13 7.08
C PRO A 81 -0.96 -16.18 6.73
N SER A 82 -0.99 -16.58 5.45
CA SER A 82 -1.85 -17.68 5.01
C SER A 82 -1.04 -18.70 4.22
N SER A 83 -0.91 -19.90 4.79
CA SER A 83 -0.37 -21.06 4.07
C SER A 83 -1.31 -21.57 2.99
N GLN A 84 -2.63 -21.40 3.16
CA GLN A 84 -3.61 -21.81 2.17
C GLN A 84 -3.51 -20.99 0.87
N TYR A 85 -3.24 -19.69 0.98
CA TYR A 85 -3.27 -18.76 -0.15
C TYR A 85 -1.90 -18.15 -0.50
N GLY A 86 -0.84 -18.50 0.24
CA GLY A 86 0.55 -18.25 -0.13
C GLY A 86 1.06 -16.83 0.11
N TRP A 87 0.69 -16.21 1.24
CA TRP A 87 1.29 -14.92 1.66
C TRP A 87 1.80 -14.98 3.10
N GLY A 88 2.76 -14.12 3.43
CA GLY A 88 3.25 -13.98 4.81
C GLY A 88 4.19 -15.08 5.29
N LEU A 89 4.44 -16.12 4.50
CA LEU A 89 5.25 -17.27 4.91
C LEU A 89 6.76 -17.04 4.73
N ASP A 90 7.12 -16.34 3.65
CA ASP A 90 8.51 -16.08 3.27
C ASP A 90 8.63 -14.67 2.69
N PRO A 91 9.82 -14.04 2.80
CA PRO A 91 10.13 -12.82 2.07
C PRO A 91 9.92 -12.97 0.56
N VAL A 92 9.23 -12.01 -0.06
CA VAL A 92 9.09 -11.98 -1.52
C VAL A 92 10.31 -11.41 -2.24
N VAL A 93 11.20 -10.75 -1.48
CA VAL A 93 12.44 -10.14 -1.98
C VAL A 93 13.42 -9.89 -0.83
N THR A 94 14.71 -9.93 -1.15
CA THR A 94 15.80 -9.56 -0.24
C THR A 94 16.47 -8.27 -0.71
N TYR A 95 16.63 -7.32 0.20
CA TYR A 95 17.35 -6.07 -0.01
C TYR A 95 18.64 -6.01 0.82
N THR A 96 19.49 -5.04 0.52
CA THR A 96 20.69 -4.71 1.31
C THR A 96 20.42 -3.48 2.15
N ALA A 97 20.85 -3.51 3.41
CA ALA A 97 20.82 -2.36 4.31
C ALA A 97 21.49 -1.14 3.65
N GLY A 98 20.86 0.03 3.73
CA GLY A 98 21.36 1.27 3.10
C GLY A 98 21.05 1.38 1.60
N GLY A 99 20.55 0.32 0.97
CA GLY A 99 20.20 0.29 -0.44
C GLY A 99 19.02 1.20 -0.78
N THR A 100 19.03 1.78 -1.98
CA THR A 100 17.87 2.48 -2.55
C THR A 100 17.10 1.52 -3.45
N ILE A 101 15.79 1.42 -3.24
CA ILE A 101 14.93 0.46 -3.93
C ILE A 101 13.74 1.17 -4.58
N ASP A 102 13.21 0.57 -5.65
CA ASP A 102 11.94 0.98 -6.24
C ASP A 102 10.77 0.39 -5.45
N VAL A 103 9.77 1.24 -5.21
CA VAL A 103 8.47 0.86 -4.65
C VAL A 103 7.36 1.38 -5.53
N GLN A 104 6.28 0.61 -5.62
CA GLN A 104 5.14 0.93 -6.46
C GLN A 104 3.86 0.51 -5.77
N TRP A 105 2.85 1.36 -5.83
CA TRP A 105 1.48 1.00 -5.53
C TRP A 105 0.60 1.25 -6.76
N CYS A 106 -0.59 0.65 -6.75
CA CYS A 106 -1.55 0.75 -7.83
C CYS A 106 -2.78 1.51 -7.37
N VAL A 107 -3.19 2.54 -8.11
CA VAL A 107 -4.42 3.30 -7.86
C VAL A 107 -5.45 2.96 -8.93
N ASP A 108 -6.69 2.65 -8.53
CA ASP A 108 -7.78 2.40 -9.47
C ASP A 108 -8.24 3.70 -10.15
N ASN A 109 -8.61 3.62 -11.43
CA ASN A 109 -9.07 4.77 -12.20
C ASN A 109 -10.27 5.50 -11.57
N ASN A 110 -11.19 4.77 -10.93
CA ASN A 110 -12.37 5.37 -10.29
C ASN A 110 -12.14 5.70 -8.82
N GLY A 111 -10.94 5.43 -8.30
CA GLY A 111 -10.59 5.59 -6.89
C GLY A 111 -9.33 6.42 -6.66
N ASP A 112 -8.98 7.35 -7.57
CA ASP A 112 -7.86 8.27 -7.37
C ASP A 112 -8.28 9.49 -6.56
N HIS A 113 -7.90 9.49 -5.28
CA HIS A 113 -8.27 10.48 -4.27
C HIS A 113 -7.23 11.57 -3.97
N GLY A 114 -6.10 11.56 -4.68
CA GLY A 114 -4.97 12.41 -4.31
C GLY A 114 -4.46 12.13 -2.89
N GLY A 115 -3.98 13.16 -2.20
CA GLY A 115 -3.46 13.04 -0.84
C GLY A 115 -1.99 12.61 -0.79
N MET A 116 -1.61 11.90 0.28
CA MET A 116 -0.22 11.60 0.62
C MET A 116 -0.03 10.14 1.01
N PHE A 117 1.12 9.57 0.68
CA PHE A 117 1.43 8.18 0.95
C PHE A 117 2.87 8.00 1.43
N THR A 118 3.13 6.88 2.10
CA THR A 118 4.45 6.56 2.66
C THR A 118 4.71 5.07 2.73
N TYR A 119 5.96 4.74 3.04
CA TYR A 119 6.47 3.39 3.26
C TYR A 119 7.27 3.35 4.55
N ARG A 120 7.15 2.24 5.29
CA ARG A 120 7.60 2.16 6.67
C ARG A 120 8.14 0.76 6.97
N ILE A 121 9.10 0.67 7.89
CA ILE A 121 9.60 -0.58 8.45
C ILE A 121 9.57 -0.47 9.96
N CYS A 122 9.03 -1.45 10.68
CA CYS A 122 9.16 -1.51 12.13
C CYS A 122 10.45 -2.25 12.51
N ARG A 123 11.29 -1.63 13.35
CA ARG A 123 12.56 -2.21 13.81
C ARG A 123 12.42 -3.15 15.02
N ASP A 124 11.26 -3.20 15.65
CA ASP A 124 10.97 -4.15 16.74
C ASP A 124 10.55 -5.50 16.14
N GLN A 125 11.52 -6.41 16.00
CA GLN A 125 11.28 -7.72 15.41
C GLN A 125 10.27 -8.55 16.23
N ALA A 126 10.28 -8.47 17.56
CA ALA A 126 9.35 -9.25 18.38
C ALA A 126 7.89 -8.80 18.17
N LEU A 127 7.69 -7.52 17.87
CA LEU A 127 6.39 -7.00 17.47
C LEU A 127 6.01 -7.43 16.05
N VAL A 128 6.95 -7.38 15.10
CA VAL A 128 6.74 -7.85 13.73
C VAL A 128 6.45 -9.36 13.67
N ASP A 129 7.11 -10.17 14.48
CA ASP A 129 6.95 -11.64 14.51
C ASP A 129 5.50 -12.07 14.74
N LYS A 130 4.72 -11.28 15.48
CA LYS A 130 3.27 -11.52 15.67
C LYS A 130 2.49 -11.49 14.35
N PHE A 131 2.98 -10.76 13.35
CA PHE A 131 2.40 -10.66 12.01
C PHE A 131 3.00 -11.67 11.03
N LEU A 132 3.97 -12.48 11.48
CA LEU A 132 4.64 -13.53 10.71
C LEU A 132 4.26 -14.94 11.18
N ASP A 133 3.45 -15.07 12.23
CA ASP A 133 2.95 -16.35 12.73
C ASP A 133 1.62 -16.72 12.05
N PRO A 134 1.56 -17.78 11.22
CA PRO A 134 0.31 -18.22 10.57
C PRO A 134 -0.74 -18.74 11.57
N THR A 135 -0.36 -19.06 12.80
CA THR A 135 -1.25 -19.58 13.85
C THR A 135 -1.75 -18.50 14.81
N TYR A 136 -1.28 -17.26 14.65
CA TYR A 136 -1.64 -16.14 15.51
C TYR A 136 -2.23 -14.98 14.69
N LEU A 137 -3.38 -14.47 15.13
CA LEU A 137 -3.98 -13.26 14.57
C LEU A 137 -3.71 -12.09 15.52
N PRO A 138 -2.91 -11.08 15.13
CA PRO A 138 -2.68 -9.90 15.97
C PRO A 138 -3.97 -9.22 16.42
N THR A 139 -4.04 -8.88 17.70
CA THR A 139 -5.14 -8.10 18.26
C THR A 139 -5.10 -6.65 17.75
N ASN A 140 -6.21 -5.91 17.88
CA ASN A 140 -6.24 -4.49 17.51
C ASN A 140 -5.21 -3.65 18.29
N ALA A 141 -4.93 -4.01 19.55
CA ALA A 141 -3.93 -3.32 20.36
C ALA A 141 -2.50 -3.56 19.82
N GLU A 142 -2.21 -4.79 19.38
CA GLU A 142 -0.91 -5.11 18.76
C GLU A 142 -0.78 -4.53 17.36
N LYS A 143 -1.88 -4.44 16.60
CA LYS A 143 -1.96 -3.72 15.34
C LYS A 143 -1.66 -2.23 15.52
N GLN A 144 -2.20 -1.60 16.55
CA GLN A 144 -1.89 -0.21 16.85
C GLN A 144 -0.44 -0.04 17.34
N ALA A 145 0.03 -0.90 18.23
CA ALA A 145 1.43 -0.85 18.68
C ALA A 145 2.41 -1.04 17.50
N ALA A 146 2.08 -1.92 16.56
CA ALA A 146 2.85 -2.10 15.34
C ALA A 146 2.82 -0.84 14.48
N GLU A 147 1.64 -0.26 14.23
CA GLU A 147 1.50 1.01 13.50
C GLU A 147 2.38 2.11 14.10
N ASP A 148 2.37 2.27 15.43
CA ASP A 148 3.20 3.25 16.13
C ASP A 148 4.71 2.99 15.91
N CYS A 149 5.12 1.71 15.84
CA CYS A 149 6.48 1.32 15.48
C CYS A 149 6.82 1.65 14.01
N PHE A 150 5.90 1.39 13.08
CA PHE A 150 6.09 1.73 11.66
C PHE A 150 6.15 3.25 11.44
N ASP A 151 5.35 4.04 12.15
CA ASP A 151 5.35 5.50 12.02
C ASP A 151 6.65 6.12 12.57
N LYS A 152 7.29 5.49 13.56
CA LYS A 152 8.60 5.91 14.08
C LYS A 152 9.74 5.76 13.07
N ASP A 153 9.67 4.74 12.22
CA ASP A 153 10.71 4.35 11.26
C ASP A 153 10.21 4.48 9.81
N LEU A 154 9.65 5.67 9.52
CA LEU A 154 9.23 6.07 8.18
C LEU A 154 10.41 6.18 7.22
N LEU A 155 10.26 5.61 6.02
CA LEU A 155 11.27 5.66 4.96
C LEU A 155 11.05 6.92 4.11
N LYS A 156 11.78 7.98 4.46
CA LYS A 156 11.49 9.34 4.00
C LYS A 156 11.80 9.50 2.52
N CYS A 157 10.96 10.25 1.80
CA CYS A 157 11.23 10.65 0.42
C CYS A 157 12.62 11.32 0.30
N THR A 158 12.95 12.17 1.27
CA THR A 158 14.16 13.00 1.29
C THR A 158 15.46 12.21 1.51
N ASP A 159 15.38 10.94 1.90
CA ASP A 159 16.57 10.12 2.14
C ASP A 159 17.17 9.56 0.84
N VAL A 160 16.50 9.73 -0.29
CA VAL A 160 16.98 9.33 -1.62
C VAL A 160 17.58 10.53 -2.35
N ASN A 161 18.90 10.51 -2.54
CA ASN A 161 19.62 11.55 -3.28
C ASN A 161 19.05 11.74 -4.69
N GLY A 162 18.73 12.99 -5.04
CA GLY A 162 18.20 13.36 -6.36
C GLY A 162 16.71 13.12 -6.55
N GLN A 163 16.01 12.51 -5.58
CA GLN A 163 14.55 12.40 -5.61
C GLN A 163 13.90 13.74 -5.26
N SER A 164 12.91 14.16 -6.06
CA SER A 164 12.13 15.37 -5.77
C SER A 164 11.04 15.07 -4.74
N CYS A 165 11.07 15.78 -3.61
CA CYS A 165 10.16 15.61 -2.47
C CYS A 165 9.45 16.92 -2.16
N GLY A 166 8.31 17.14 -2.84
CA GLY A 166 7.48 18.32 -2.66
C GLY A 166 6.49 18.19 -1.51
N TYR A 167 5.91 19.33 -1.12
CA TYR A 167 4.74 19.38 -0.23
C TYR A 167 3.46 19.13 -1.02
N SER A 168 2.44 18.60 -0.34
CA SER A 168 1.14 18.41 -0.98
C SER A 168 0.54 19.75 -1.39
N PRO A 169 0.06 19.89 -2.64
CA PRO A 169 -0.67 21.07 -3.10
C PRO A 169 -2.06 21.20 -2.45
N ASP A 170 -2.55 20.13 -1.82
CA ASP A 170 -3.79 20.10 -1.06
C ASP A 170 -3.57 20.41 0.44
N CYS A 171 -2.35 20.86 0.79
CA CYS A 171 -1.94 21.26 2.13
C CYS A 171 -1.33 22.67 2.14
N THR A 172 -1.54 23.40 3.24
CA THR A 172 -1.00 24.74 3.46
C THR A 172 0.00 24.76 4.63
N ALA A 173 0.95 25.69 4.59
CA ALA A 173 1.96 25.84 5.63
C ALA A 173 1.33 26.01 7.01
N GLY A 174 1.80 25.22 7.99
CA GLY A 174 1.28 25.20 9.35
C GLY A 174 0.26 24.08 9.64
N GLN A 175 -0.23 23.38 8.62
CA GLN A 175 -1.03 22.16 8.81
C GLN A 175 -0.13 20.93 9.03
N ALA A 176 -0.65 19.89 9.69
CA ALA A 176 0.07 18.64 9.97
C ALA A 176 0.53 17.90 8.70
N CYS A 177 -0.23 18.01 7.60
CA CYS A 177 0.14 17.46 6.29
C CYS A 177 1.31 18.21 5.61
N TYR A 178 1.75 19.36 6.13
CA TYR A 178 2.77 20.19 5.49
C TYR A 178 4.17 19.65 5.79
N ARG A 179 4.43 18.46 5.26
CA ARG A 179 5.66 17.67 5.41
C ARG A 179 6.02 17.00 4.09
N ASN A 180 7.30 16.71 3.89
CA ASN A 180 7.82 16.10 2.64
C ASN A 180 8.70 14.87 2.90
N ASP A 181 8.69 14.36 4.13
CA ASP A 181 9.14 13.02 4.45
C ASP A 181 8.19 11.97 3.87
N TRP A 182 6.89 12.22 3.91
CA TRP A 182 5.88 11.52 3.11
C TRP A 182 5.96 11.92 1.64
N PHE A 183 5.48 11.04 0.76
CA PHE A 183 5.24 11.35 -0.65
C PHE A 183 3.88 12.01 -0.82
N THR A 184 3.77 12.89 -1.80
CA THR A 184 2.48 13.47 -2.20
C THR A 184 2.09 13.02 -3.60
N CYS A 185 0.80 12.81 -3.80
CA CYS A 185 0.19 12.83 -5.12
C CYS A 185 0.21 14.25 -5.69
N ASN A 186 -0.10 14.40 -6.98
CA ASN A 186 -0.34 15.73 -7.56
C ASN A 186 -1.68 16.27 -7.07
N ALA A 187 -1.95 17.55 -7.34
CA ALA A 187 -3.18 18.20 -6.90
C ALA A 187 -4.41 17.44 -7.40
N PHE A 188 -5.36 17.23 -6.48
CA PHE A 188 -6.55 16.44 -6.78
C PHE A 188 -7.37 17.02 -7.94
N ASN A 189 -7.49 18.36 -7.98
CA ASN A 189 -8.26 19.10 -8.98
C ASN A 189 -7.42 19.66 -10.14
N ALA A 190 -6.22 19.12 -10.42
CA ALA A 190 -5.41 19.61 -11.55
C ALA A 190 -6.04 19.29 -12.91
N ASP A 191 -5.90 20.19 -13.89
CA ASP A 191 -6.41 20.00 -15.26
C ASP A 191 -5.66 18.91 -16.05
N SER A 192 -4.41 18.62 -15.66
CA SER A 192 -3.58 17.57 -16.26
C SER A 192 -2.73 16.90 -15.19
N ARG A 193 -2.43 15.61 -15.37
CA ARG A 193 -1.68 14.79 -14.39
C ARG A 193 -2.24 14.94 -12.97
N ARG A 194 -3.57 14.90 -12.82
CA ARG A 194 -4.25 15.03 -11.53
C ARG A 194 -3.98 13.86 -10.60
N GLY A 195 -4.14 14.10 -9.29
CA GLY A 195 -4.16 13.06 -8.28
C GLY A 195 -2.91 12.18 -8.28
N CYS A 196 -3.07 10.93 -7.90
CA CYS A 196 -2.00 9.96 -7.75
C CYS A 196 -1.58 9.36 -9.09
N GLN A 197 -2.52 9.12 -10.03
CA GLN A 197 -2.18 8.60 -11.36
C GLN A 197 -1.20 9.53 -12.12
N GLY A 198 -1.32 10.84 -11.89
CA GLY A 198 -0.47 11.85 -12.51
C GLY A 198 0.99 11.83 -12.07
N VAL A 199 1.33 11.13 -10.98
CA VAL A 199 2.70 10.98 -10.50
C VAL A 199 3.57 10.32 -11.57
N ASP A 200 3.16 9.14 -12.03
CA ASP A 200 3.86 8.44 -13.12
C ASP A 200 3.40 8.98 -14.48
N GLY A 201 2.11 9.33 -14.62
CA GLY A 201 1.51 9.60 -15.93
C GLY A 201 1.44 8.34 -16.79
N ALA A 202 1.28 7.18 -16.15
CA ALA A 202 1.20 5.88 -16.81
C ALA A 202 -0.12 5.71 -17.58
N ALA A 203 -0.16 4.73 -18.49
CA ALA A 203 -1.41 4.35 -19.15
C ALA A 203 -2.34 3.58 -18.20
N GLN A 204 -3.65 3.68 -18.42
CA GLN A 204 -4.65 2.90 -17.69
C GLN A 204 -4.42 1.40 -17.94
N GLY A 205 -4.50 0.60 -16.88
CA GLY A 205 -4.18 -0.83 -16.92
C GLY A 205 -2.69 -1.14 -16.78
N SER A 206 -1.85 -0.14 -16.50
CA SER A 206 -0.42 -0.33 -16.18
C SER A 206 -0.19 -1.19 -14.93
N CYS A 207 -1.18 -1.26 -14.04
CA CYS A 207 -1.24 -2.23 -12.95
C CYS A 207 -2.68 -2.72 -12.73
N PHE A 208 -2.83 -3.82 -12.00
CA PHE A 208 -4.11 -4.50 -11.82
C PHE A 208 -4.96 -3.83 -10.74
N THR A 209 -6.20 -3.51 -11.08
CA THR A 209 -7.34 -3.29 -10.18
C THR A 209 -8.57 -3.89 -10.84
N THR A 210 -9.57 -4.31 -10.07
CA THR A 210 -10.74 -5.01 -10.61
C THR A 210 -11.88 -4.08 -11.00
N ILE A 211 -11.95 -2.88 -10.43
CA ILE A 211 -13.05 -1.94 -10.65
C ILE A 211 -12.96 -1.26 -12.03
N ALA A 212 -11.84 -0.57 -12.32
CA ALA A 212 -11.73 0.24 -13.54
C ALA A 212 -10.34 0.24 -14.18
N GLY A 213 -9.45 -0.69 -13.80
CA GLY A 213 -8.06 -0.73 -14.26
C GLY A 213 -7.21 0.34 -13.59
N GLY A 214 -5.96 -0.02 -13.30
CA GLY A 214 -5.10 0.76 -12.43
C GLY A 214 -4.03 1.59 -13.12
N TYR A 215 -3.48 2.54 -12.38
CA TYR A 215 -2.30 3.32 -12.72
C TYR A 215 -1.20 3.05 -11.71
N THR A 216 0.03 2.85 -12.20
CA THR A 216 1.19 2.75 -11.31
C THR A 216 1.48 4.11 -10.67
N VAL A 217 1.92 4.06 -9.41
CA VAL A 217 2.49 5.20 -8.71
C VAL A 217 3.82 4.74 -8.12
N THR A 218 4.92 5.24 -8.69
CA THR A 218 6.27 4.71 -8.45
C THR A 218 7.15 5.73 -7.74
N LYS A 219 7.90 5.28 -6.74
CA LYS A 219 8.88 6.08 -5.99
C LYS A 219 10.11 5.25 -5.64
N LYS A 220 11.14 5.92 -5.14
CA LYS A 220 12.30 5.28 -4.51
C LYS A 220 12.31 5.53 -3.00
N ILE A 221 12.74 4.54 -2.24
CA ILE A 221 12.98 4.64 -0.80
C ILE A 221 14.36 4.10 -0.46
N LYS A 222 14.93 4.55 0.66
CA LYS A 222 16.21 4.05 1.18
C LYS A 222 15.96 3.13 2.38
N ILE A 223 16.44 1.89 2.29
CA ILE A 223 16.43 0.96 3.43
C ILE A 223 17.44 1.46 4.47
N PRO A 224 17.13 1.41 5.77
CA PRO A 224 18.09 1.88 6.78
C PRO A 224 19.40 1.10 6.74
N ALA A 225 20.53 1.79 6.93
CA ALA A 225 21.87 1.21 6.81
C ALA A 225 22.26 0.28 7.97
N ASP A 226 21.58 0.45 9.10
CA ASP A 226 21.80 -0.23 10.37
C ASP A 226 20.69 -1.26 10.69
N PHE A 227 19.91 -1.64 9.68
CA PHE A 227 18.79 -2.58 9.84
C PHE A 227 19.06 -3.87 9.08
N ALA A 228 18.82 -5.01 9.72
CA ALA A 228 18.86 -6.32 9.10
C ALA A 228 17.79 -7.22 9.72
N SER A 229 17.13 -8.01 8.89
CA SER A 229 16.16 -9.02 9.31
C SER A 229 16.01 -10.07 8.22
N ASN A 230 15.96 -11.35 8.62
CA ASN A 230 15.72 -12.43 7.68
C ASN A 230 14.27 -12.44 7.16
N HIS A 231 13.34 -11.89 7.93
CA HIS A 231 11.93 -11.75 7.55
C HIS A 231 11.30 -10.63 8.37
N THR A 232 10.92 -9.56 7.68
CA THR A 232 10.25 -8.39 8.24
C THR A 232 9.20 -7.87 7.26
N LEU A 233 8.57 -6.75 7.57
CA LEU A 233 7.51 -6.16 6.79
C LEU A 233 7.87 -4.75 6.30
N LEU A 234 7.57 -4.49 5.03
CA LEU A 234 7.46 -3.15 4.47
C LEU A 234 5.98 -2.77 4.41
N SER A 235 5.55 -1.80 5.19
CA SER A 235 4.15 -1.33 5.22
C SER A 235 3.97 -0.07 4.37
N PHE A 236 3.01 -0.11 3.46
CA PHE A 236 2.49 1.01 2.69
C PHE A 236 1.27 1.59 3.38
N LYS A 237 1.20 2.93 3.44
CA LYS A 237 0.06 3.70 3.95
C LYS A 237 -0.24 4.85 3.00
N TRP A 238 -1.48 4.96 2.56
CA TRP A 238 -1.97 6.08 1.77
C TRP A 238 -3.16 6.72 2.46
N ASN A 239 -3.03 8.01 2.77
CA ASN A 239 -4.09 8.84 3.31
C ASN A 239 -4.74 9.64 2.19
N SER A 240 -6.04 9.46 2.05
CA SER A 240 -6.85 10.23 1.09
C SER A 240 -6.95 11.69 1.52
N PHE A 241 -6.84 12.60 0.56
CA PHE A 241 -7.21 14.00 0.75
C PHE A 241 -8.73 14.20 0.60
N GLN A 242 -9.31 13.59 -0.44
CA GLN A 242 -10.71 13.80 -0.82
C GLN A 242 -11.70 13.25 0.22
N THR A 243 -11.32 12.22 0.97
CA THR A 243 -12.22 11.40 1.79
C THR A 243 -11.58 10.98 3.11
N GLY A 244 -12.39 10.58 4.09
CA GLY A 244 -11.94 10.09 5.40
C GLY A 244 -11.50 8.62 5.37
N GLN A 245 -10.51 8.29 4.53
CA GLN A 245 -10.11 6.92 4.20
C GLN A 245 -8.59 6.75 4.17
N ILE A 246 -8.13 5.59 4.62
CA ILE A 246 -6.72 5.19 4.56
C ILE A 246 -6.60 3.80 3.92
N TYR A 247 -5.61 3.61 3.07
CA TYR A 247 -5.30 2.32 2.42
C TYR A 247 -3.99 1.79 2.96
N LEU A 248 -4.02 0.54 3.44
CA LEU A 248 -2.90 -0.11 4.10
C LEU A 248 -2.62 -1.44 3.41
N SER A 249 -1.34 -1.71 3.15
CA SER A 249 -0.85 -2.97 2.61
C SER A 249 0.53 -3.22 3.16
N CYS A 250 0.94 -4.48 3.30
CA CYS A 250 2.32 -4.81 3.67
C CYS A 250 2.91 -5.87 2.74
N ALA A 251 4.23 -5.88 2.61
CA ALA A 251 4.99 -6.88 1.89
C ALA A 251 6.04 -7.51 2.81
N ASP A 252 6.17 -8.83 2.72
CA ASP A 252 7.18 -9.61 3.41
C ASP A 252 8.54 -9.45 2.71
N ILE A 253 9.54 -8.92 3.41
CA ILE A 253 10.87 -8.67 2.85
C ILE A 253 11.96 -9.20 3.77
N ALA A 254 13.15 -9.40 3.22
CA ALA A 254 14.36 -9.61 3.97
C ALA A 254 15.30 -8.42 3.76
N VAL A 255 16.08 -8.08 4.78
CA VAL A 255 17.14 -7.08 4.71
C VAL A 255 18.42 -7.72 5.23
N THR A 256 19.40 -7.86 4.34
CA THR A 256 20.75 -8.31 4.69
C THR A 256 21.57 -7.12 5.19
N GLY A 257 22.47 -7.35 6.15
CA GLY A 257 23.34 -6.30 6.69
C GLY A 257 24.20 -5.62 5.61
N PRO A 258 24.87 -4.50 5.93
CA PRO A 258 25.64 -3.75 4.94
C PRO A 258 26.71 -4.65 4.33
N GLY A 259 26.45 -5.09 3.09
CA GLY A 259 27.36 -5.93 2.34
C GLY A 259 28.60 -5.13 1.96
N GLY A 260 29.72 -5.41 2.62
CA GLY A 260 31.02 -5.22 2.01
C GLY A 260 31.02 -5.98 0.69
N GLY A 261 31.18 -5.24 -0.42
CA GLY A 261 30.99 -5.78 -1.76
C GLY A 261 31.78 -7.06 -1.98
N SER A 262 31.07 -8.12 -2.35
CA SER A 262 31.63 -9.16 -3.21
C SER A 262 30.59 -9.43 -4.27
N GLY A 263 30.92 -9.05 -5.51
CA GLY A 263 30.01 -9.12 -6.64
C GLY A 263 29.69 -10.56 -7.01
N THR A 264 28.41 -10.86 -7.06
CA THR A 264 27.87 -11.88 -7.95
C THR A 264 26.68 -11.27 -8.67
N THR A 265 26.88 -11.02 -9.96
CA THR A 265 25.88 -10.59 -10.93
C THR A 265 24.68 -11.56 -10.90
N PRO A 266 23.42 -11.08 -10.93
CA PRO A 266 22.29 -11.97 -11.12
C PRO A 266 22.37 -12.59 -12.51
N SER A 267 22.42 -13.93 -12.57
CA SER A 267 22.29 -14.67 -13.82
C SER A 267 20.84 -14.57 -14.30
N SER A 268 20.60 -13.81 -15.37
CA SER A 268 19.33 -13.80 -16.08
C SER A 268 19.25 -15.02 -17.00
N THR A 269 18.68 -16.12 -16.53
CA THR A 269 18.22 -17.20 -17.42
C THR A 269 16.88 -16.81 -18.03
N LEU A 270 16.94 -16.16 -19.20
CA LEU A 270 15.82 -16.05 -20.12
C LEU A 270 15.58 -17.41 -20.78
N SER A 271 14.57 -18.14 -20.31
CA SER A 271 14.08 -19.34 -20.99
C SER A 271 13.44 -18.97 -22.32
N THR A 272 14.18 -19.19 -23.40
CA THR A 272 13.66 -19.04 -24.77
C THR A 272 12.88 -20.31 -25.11
N VAL A 273 11.55 -20.20 -25.27
CA VAL A 273 10.71 -21.29 -25.77
C VAL A 273 10.86 -21.36 -27.29
N THR A 274 11.65 -22.32 -27.77
CA THR A 274 11.76 -22.63 -29.20
C THR A 274 10.53 -23.44 -29.62
N LYS A 275 9.68 -22.89 -30.48
CA LYS A 275 8.65 -23.64 -31.21
C LYS A 275 9.32 -24.51 -32.28
N THR A 276 9.26 -25.82 -32.11
CA THR A 276 9.62 -26.78 -33.16
C THR A 276 8.54 -26.80 -34.23
N ALA A 277 8.89 -26.45 -35.48
CA ALA A 277 8.06 -26.66 -36.65
C ALA A 277 8.27 -28.10 -37.16
N THR A 278 7.18 -28.87 -37.24
CA THR A 278 7.17 -30.21 -37.85
C THR A 278 7.05 -30.07 -39.36
N SER A 279 8.06 -30.53 -40.10
CA SER A 279 7.97 -30.76 -41.55
C SER A 279 7.57 -32.20 -41.82
N THR A 280 6.42 -32.37 -42.47
CA THR A 280 5.98 -33.62 -43.10
C THR A 280 6.75 -33.87 -44.39
N SER A 281 7.19 -35.11 -44.57
CA SER A 281 7.46 -35.75 -45.87
C SER A 281 6.97 -37.18 -45.78
#